data_AF-A0A2S9F2N3-F1
#
_entry.id   AF-A0A2S9F2N3-F1
#
_cell.length_a   1.000
_cell.length_b   1.000
_cell.length_c   1.000
_cell.angle_alpha   90.00
_cell.angle_beta   90.00
_cell.angle_gamma   90.00
#
_symmetry.space_group_name_H-M   'P 1'
#
loop_
_entity.id
_entity.type
_entity.pdbx_description
1 polymer ?
#
loop_
_entity_poly.entity_id
_entity_poly.type
_entity_poly.pdbx_seq_one_letter_code
_entity_poly.pdbx_strand_id
1 'polypeptide(L)'
;MTRDAQRAKVYAAEGFVRTMFDRAAERGDPVVEFFGTRLTLPPEARFGSVESVQTYVDGVLSHPGVRERWPATTPLRVRPRRGATAAHYERAGDAATIAVPEVRSTWALRELVVLHEIAHHLSDTDPPHGPDFVAT
;
A
#
# COMPACT_ATOMS: atom_id res chain seq x y z
N MET A 1 14.09 13.01 14.64
CA MET A 1 13.46 11.78 14.11
C MET A 1 13.47 10.74 15.20
N THR A 2 12.28 10.32 15.61
CA THR A 2 12.10 9.22 16.56
C THR A 2 12.50 7.91 15.89
N ARG A 3 13.05 6.96 16.66
CA ARG A 3 13.43 5.65 16.10
C ARG A 3 12.18 4.90 15.63
N ASP A 4 12.19 4.51 14.35
CA ASP A 4 11.14 3.66 13.78
C ASP A 4 11.37 2.19 14.15
N ALA A 5 10.92 1.80 15.35
CA ALA A 5 11.11 0.46 15.89
C ALA A 5 10.22 -0.61 15.23
N GLN A 6 9.17 -0.20 14.51
CA GLN A 6 8.18 -1.11 13.92
C GLN A 6 8.41 -1.34 12.42
N ARG A 7 9.12 -0.46 11.72
CA ARG A 7 9.45 -0.59 10.29
C ARG A 7 9.86 -1.99 9.84
N ALA A 8 10.78 -2.63 10.55
CA ALA A 8 11.25 -3.97 10.19
C ALA A 8 10.13 -5.03 10.29
N LYS A 9 9.22 -4.89 11.27
CA LYS A 9 8.07 -5.78 11.44
C LYS A 9 7.02 -5.54 10.35
N VAL A 10 6.75 -4.29 9.99
CA VAL A 10 5.83 -3.94 8.90
C VAL A 10 6.30 -4.55 7.58
N TYR A 11 7.56 -4.34 7.19
CA TYR A 11 8.07 -4.92 5.95
C TYR A 11 8.15 -6.45 5.98
N ALA A 12 8.37 -7.05 7.15
CA ALA A 12 8.29 -8.51 7.29
C ALA A 12 6.86 -9.03 7.08
N ALA A 13 5.85 -8.34 7.65
CA ALA A 13 4.44 -8.68 7.44
C ALA A 13 4.02 -8.48 5.97
N GLU A 14 4.43 -7.38 5.35
CA GLU A 14 4.18 -7.11 3.92
C GLU A 14 4.80 -8.20 3.03
N GLY A 15 6.05 -8.58 3.30
CA GLY A 15 6.72 -9.66 2.60
C GLY A 15 6.01 -11.00 2.74
N PHE A 16 5.52 -11.31 3.94
CA PHE A 16 4.73 -12.51 4.20
C PHE A 16 3.42 -12.52 3.41
N VAL A 17 2.64 -11.43 3.44
CA VAL A 17 1.39 -11.29 2.68
C VAL A 17 1.65 -11.44 1.18
N ARG A 18 2.69 -10.78 0.65
CA ARG A 18 3.09 -10.94 -0.75
C ARG A 18 3.34 -12.41 -1.11
N THR A 19 4.09 -13.14 -0.29
CA THR A 19 4.37 -14.56 -0.54
C THR A 19 3.09 -15.40 -0.56
N MET A 20 2.08 -15.08 0.26
CA MET A 20 0.79 -15.78 0.21
C MET A 20 0.08 -15.57 -1.13
N PHE A 21 -0.01 -14.32 -1.60
CA PHE A 21 -0.62 -14.00 -2.89
C PHE A 21 0.13 -14.63 -4.07
N ASP A 22 1.47 -14.58 -4.06
CA ASP A 22 2.27 -15.18 -5.13
C ASP A 22 2.07 -16.70 -5.21
N ARG A 23 2.05 -17.40 -4.06
CA ARG A 23 1.79 -18.85 -4.01
C ARG A 23 0.37 -19.22 -4.45
N ALA A 24 -0.62 -18.42 -4.08
CA ALA A 24 -2.00 -18.63 -4.51
C ALA A 24 -2.13 -18.49 -6.05
N ALA A 25 -1.49 -17.46 -6.61
CA ALA A 25 -1.44 -17.26 -8.06
C ALA A 25 -0.70 -18.38 -8.80
N GLU A 26 0.45 -18.84 -8.28
CA GLU A 26 1.22 -19.96 -8.86
C GLU A 26 0.43 -21.28 -8.90
N ARG A 27 -0.42 -21.52 -7.89
CA ARG A 27 -1.27 -22.72 -7.81
C ARG A 27 -2.58 -22.60 -8.59
N GLY A 28 -3.00 -21.37 -8.91
CA GLY A 28 -4.34 -21.10 -9.45
C GLY A 28 -5.46 -21.34 -8.44
N ASP A 29 -5.15 -21.30 -7.13
CA ASP A 29 -6.12 -21.50 -6.04
C ASP A 29 -6.01 -20.33 -5.04
N PRO A 30 -7.05 -19.51 -4.86
CA PRO A 30 -7.04 -18.39 -3.91
C PRO A 30 -7.15 -18.86 -2.45
N VAL A 31 -7.40 -20.14 -2.18
CA VAL A 31 -7.53 -20.68 -0.83
C VAL A 31 -6.15 -21.01 -0.25
N VAL A 32 -5.80 -20.35 0.85
CA VAL A 32 -4.58 -20.60 1.61
C VAL A 32 -4.89 -21.15 3.00
N GLU A 33 -3.99 -21.97 3.55
CA GLU A 33 -4.03 -22.34 4.96
C GLU A 33 -3.16 -21.36 5.76
N PHE A 34 -3.78 -20.64 6.68
CA PHE A 34 -3.16 -19.65 7.54
C PHE A 34 -3.40 -20.02 9.00
N PHE A 35 -2.35 -20.56 9.66
CA PHE A 35 -2.40 -21.03 11.05
C PHE A 35 -3.60 -21.95 11.34
N GLY A 36 -3.83 -22.96 10.48
CA GLY A 36 -4.94 -23.91 10.61
C GLY A 36 -6.31 -23.38 10.18
N THR A 37 -6.39 -22.11 9.75
CA THR A 37 -7.61 -21.52 9.19
C THR A 37 -7.51 -21.47 7.68
N ARG A 38 -8.57 -21.88 6.96
CA ARG A 38 -8.65 -21.70 5.51
C ARG A 38 -9.16 -20.30 5.21
N LEU A 39 -8.37 -19.52 4.50
CA LEU A 39 -8.72 -18.18 4.05
C LEU A 39 -8.78 -18.16 2.52
N THR A 40 -9.84 -17.57 1.97
CA THR A 40 -9.88 -17.22 0.55
C THR A 40 -9.30 -15.83 0.39
N LEU A 41 -8.15 -15.72 -0.27
CA LEU A 41 -7.56 -14.43 -0.57
C LEU A 41 -8.44 -13.69 -1.60
N PRO A 42 -8.68 -12.38 -1.42
CA PRO A 42 -9.29 -11.58 -2.47
C PRO A 42 -8.37 -11.53 -3.70
N PRO A 43 -8.85 -11.12 -4.88
CA PRO A 43 -7.96 -10.78 -5.97
C PRO A 43 -7.05 -9.61 -5.58
N GLU A 44 -5.79 -9.64 -6.00
CA GLU A 44 -4.87 -8.51 -5.84
C GLU A 44 -4.79 -7.71 -7.14
N ALA A 45 -5.01 -6.40 -7.05
CA ALA A 45 -4.82 -5.52 -8.20
C ALA A 45 -3.32 -5.43 -8.59
N ARG A 46 -3.05 -5.53 -9.90
CA ARG A 46 -1.74 -5.29 -10.51
C ARG A 46 -1.84 -4.19 -11.54
N PHE A 47 -1.34 -3.01 -11.21
CA PHE A 47 -1.49 -1.82 -12.03
C PHE A 47 -0.61 -1.87 -13.28
N GLY A 48 -1.15 -1.34 -14.38
CA GLY A 48 -0.45 -1.26 -15.67
C GLY A 48 0.06 0.13 -16.01
N SER A 49 -0.42 1.16 -15.30
CA SER A 49 -0.11 2.56 -15.55
C SER A 49 -0.25 3.41 -14.28
N VAL A 50 0.41 4.57 -14.26
CA VAL A 50 0.24 5.59 -13.22
C VAL A 50 -1.23 6.00 -13.09
N GLU A 51 -1.93 6.14 -14.21
CA GLU A 51 -3.36 6.49 -14.25
C GLU A 51 -4.22 5.43 -13.54
N SER A 52 -3.95 4.14 -13.77
CA SER A 52 -4.68 3.07 -13.07
C SER A 52 -4.44 3.09 -11.55
N VAL A 53 -3.25 3.50 -11.11
CA VAL A 53 -2.96 3.70 -9.68
C VAL A 53 -3.71 4.91 -9.14
N GLN A 54 -3.75 6.03 -9.87
CA GLN A 54 -4.50 7.23 -9.46
C GLN A 54 -5.99 6.90 -9.27
N THR A 55 -6.63 6.23 -10.23
CA THR A 55 -8.03 5.82 -10.12
C THR A 55 -8.28 4.92 -8.90
N TYR A 56 -7.35 4.00 -8.60
CA TYR A 56 -7.44 3.15 -7.43
C TYR A 56 -7.32 3.94 -6.12
N VAL A 57 -6.33 4.84 -6.02
CA VAL A 57 -6.15 5.73 -4.87
C VAL A 57 -7.41 6.57 -4.63
N ASP A 58 -7.97 7.17 -5.67
CA ASP A 58 -9.20 7.95 -5.57
C ASP A 58 -10.39 7.09 -5.13
N GLY A 59 -10.46 5.83 -5.60
CA GLY A 59 -11.44 4.85 -5.15
C GLY A 59 -11.33 4.52 -3.66
N VAL A 60 -10.12 4.25 -3.16
CA VAL A 60 -9.89 3.96 -1.74
C VAL A 60 -10.23 5.17 -0.88
N LEU A 61 -9.74 6.37 -1.23
CA LEU A 61 -9.99 7.59 -0.47
C LEU A 61 -11.47 8.04 -0.53
N SER A 62 -12.22 7.58 -1.53
CA SER A 62 -13.66 7.85 -1.63
C SER A 62 -14.54 6.82 -0.94
N HIS A 63 -13.97 5.69 -0.48
CA HIS A 63 -14.70 4.63 0.19
C HIS A 63 -15.37 5.15 1.48
N PRO A 64 -16.66 4.87 1.73
CA PRO A 64 -17.39 5.41 2.88
C PRO A 64 -16.69 5.18 4.23
N GLY A 65 -16.20 3.96 4.48
CA GLY A 65 -15.49 3.64 5.73
C GLY A 65 -14.16 4.39 5.89
N VAL A 66 -13.47 4.71 4.79
CA VAL A 66 -12.25 5.52 4.84
C VAL A 66 -12.61 6.96 5.17
N ARG A 67 -13.63 7.53 4.52
CA ARG A 67 -14.08 8.90 4.81
C ARG A 67 -14.63 9.07 6.22
N GLU A 68 -15.31 8.06 6.75
CA GLU A 68 -15.81 8.07 8.12
C GLU A 68 -14.67 8.11 9.13
N ARG A 69 -13.63 7.28 8.92
CA ARG A 69 -12.49 7.17 9.84
C ARG A 69 -11.48 8.32 9.70
N TRP A 70 -11.34 8.88 8.50
CA TRP A 70 -10.44 9.99 8.17
C TRP A 70 -11.19 11.11 7.41
N PRO A 71 -12.03 11.90 8.09
CA PRO A 71 -12.86 12.93 7.45
C PRO A 71 -12.07 14.12 6.90
N ALA A 72 -10.84 14.33 7.40
CA ALA A 72 -9.98 15.45 7.02
C ALA A 72 -8.91 15.08 5.98
N THR A 73 -9.01 13.93 5.31
CA THR A 73 -8.01 13.49 4.34
C THR A 73 -7.91 14.45 3.15
N THR A 74 -6.70 14.88 2.85
CA THR A 74 -6.41 15.75 1.71
C THR A 74 -6.26 14.94 0.41
N PRO A 75 -6.38 15.55 -0.78
CA PRO A 75 -6.17 14.85 -2.04
C PRO A 75 -4.77 14.23 -2.12
N LEU A 76 -4.70 13.00 -2.65
CA LEU A 76 -3.45 12.29 -2.90
C LEU A 76 -3.24 12.15 -4.41
N ARG A 77 -2.09 12.61 -4.92
CA ARG A 77 -1.73 12.51 -6.33
C ARG A 77 -0.77 11.35 -6.56
N VAL A 78 -0.79 10.79 -7.76
CA VAL A 78 0.15 9.77 -8.20
C VAL A 78 0.96 10.30 -9.37
N ARG A 79 2.29 10.14 -9.31
CA ARG A 79 3.19 10.56 -10.38
C ARG A 79 4.17 9.45 -10.74
N PRO A 80 4.65 9.40 -12.00
CA PRO A 80 5.77 8.54 -12.35
C PRO A 80 7.06 9.01 -11.64
N ARG A 81 7.94 8.05 -11.41
CA ARG A 81 9.34 8.30 -11.05
C ARG A 81 10.28 7.36 -11.80
N ARG A 82 11.49 7.87 -12.05
CA ARG A 82 12.58 7.07 -12.62
C ARG A 82 13.19 6.14 -11.57
N GLY A 83 13.57 4.95 -12.02
CA GLY A 83 14.23 3.92 -11.22
C GLY A 83 13.31 2.80 -10.76
N ALA A 84 13.91 1.72 -10.26
CA ALA A 84 13.21 0.52 -9.81
C ALA A 84 12.97 0.48 -8.29
N THR A 85 13.29 1.56 -7.56
CA THR A 85 12.98 1.65 -6.13
C THR A 85 11.47 1.71 -5.94
N ALA A 86 11.00 1.32 -4.75
CA ALA A 86 9.59 1.17 -4.43
C ALA A 86 8.78 2.43 -4.75
N ALA A 87 7.46 2.25 -4.86
CA ALA A 87 6.57 3.36 -4.62
C ALA A 87 6.90 3.97 -3.25
N HIS A 88 6.71 5.28 -3.11
CA HIS A 88 6.80 5.92 -1.81
C HIS A 88 5.90 7.14 -1.75
N TYR A 89 5.36 7.37 -0.57
CA TYR A 89 4.68 8.58 -0.17
C TYR A 89 5.68 9.73 0.05
N GLU A 90 5.30 10.92 -0.41
CA GLU A 90 5.98 12.18 -0.11
C GLU A 90 4.95 13.28 0.17
N ARG A 91 5.28 14.15 1.13
CA ARG A 91 4.49 15.34 1.45
C ARG A 91 5.37 16.58 1.42
N ALA A 92 4.90 17.62 0.75
CA ALA A 92 5.55 18.92 0.65
C ALA A 92 4.53 20.02 0.91
N GLY A 93 4.52 20.57 2.13
CA GLY A 93 3.44 21.44 2.59
C GLY A 93 2.10 20.71 2.55
N ASP A 94 1.11 21.30 1.88
CA ASP A 94 -0.23 20.71 1.73
C ASP A 94 -0.32 19.70 0.57
N ALA A 95 0.73 19.57 -0.26
CA ALA A 95 0.74 18.64 -1.38
C ALA A 95 1.21 17.25 -0.94
N ALA A 96 0.41 16.23 -1.24
CA ALA A 96 0.69 14.83 -0.95
C ALA A 96 0.75 14.01 -2.25
N THR A 97 1.79 13.19 -2.40
CA THR A 97 2.03 12.43 -3.63
C THR A 97 2.52 11.01 -3.35
N ILE A 98 2.07 10.03 -4.12
CA ILE A 98 2.69 8.71 -4.27
C ILE A 98 3.52 8.73 -5.55
N ALA A 99 4.82 8.54 -5.43
CA ALA A 99 5.71 8.43 -6.57
C ALA A 99 5.91 6.96 -6.94
N VAL A 100 5.39 6.52 -8.10
CA VAL A 100 5.42 5.11 -8.54
C VAL A 100 6.41 4.88 -9.70
N PRO A 101 7.11 3.73 -9.76
CA PRO A 101 8.02 3.43 -10.87
C PRO A 101 7.35 3.41 -12.23
N GLU A 102 8.02 3.98 -13.24
CA GLU A 102 7.57 3.91 -14.65
C GLU A 102 7.60 2.48 -15.21
N VAL A 103 8.55 1.67 -14.73
CA VAL A 103 8.71 0.28 -15.19
C VAL A 103 7.91 -0.64 -14.29
N ARG A 104 7.11 -1.51 -14.92
CA ARG A 104 6.48 -2.65 -14.25
C ARG A 104 7.57 -3.57 -13.71
N SER A 105 7.91 -3.44 -12.43
CA SER A 105 8.55 -4.53 -11.68
C SER A 105 7.46 -5.45 -11.11
N THR A 106 7.82 -6.69 -10.79
CA THR A 106 6.90 -7.70 -10.25
C THR A 106 6.17 -7.24 -8.98
N TRP A 107 6.70 -6.23 -8.29
CA TRP A 107 6.27 -5.86 -6.94
C TRP A 107 5.83 -4.39 -6.80
N ALA A 108 6.36 -3.44 -7.59
CA ALA A 108 6.17 -2.01 -7.31
C ALA A 108 4.80 -1.43 -7.70
N LEU A 109 4.02 -2.17 -8.49
CA LEU A 109 2.68 -1.76 -8.94
C LEU A 109 1.61 -2.76 -8.48
N ARG A 110 1.79 -3.32 -7.28
CA ARG A 110 0.81 -4.19 -6.62
C ARG A 110 -0.06 -3.38 -5.66
N GLU A 111 -1.29 -3.83 -5.48
CA GLU A 111 -2.26 -3.25 -4.56
C GLU A 111 -1.72 -3.03 -3.15
N LEU A 112 -1.07 -4.06 -2.58
CA LEU A 112 -0.53 -4.00 -1.22
C LEU A 112 0.48 -2.86 -1.03
N VAL A 113 1.31 -2.60 -2.05
CA VAL A 113 2.29 -1.50 -2.02
C VAL A 113 1.58 -0.15 -2.12
N VAL A 114 0.57 -0.01 -2.97
CA VAL A 114 -0.21 1.24 -3.06
C VAL A 114 -0.97 1.51 -1.76
N LEU A 115 -1.57 0.49 -1.14
CA LEU A 115 -2.24 0.60 0.16
C LEU A 115 -1.27 1.00 1.27
N HIS A 116 -0.04 0.49 1.26
CA HIS A 116 1.02 0.93 2.18
C HIS A 116 1.26 2.44 2.08
N GLU A 117 1.41 2.95 0.86
CA GLU A 117 1.64 4.39 0.65
C GLU A 117 0.40 5.25 0.98
N ILE A 118 -0.82 4.72 0.78
CA ILE A 118 -2.05 5.37 1.26
C ILE A 118 -2.06 5.42 2.79
N ALA A 119 -1.62 4.36 3.48
CA ALA A 119 -1.56 4.35 4.93
C ALA A 119 -0.61 5.43 5.47
N HIS A 120 0.54 5.65 4.83
CA HIS A 120 1.41 6.78 5.15
C HIS A 120 0.70 8.14 4.99
N HIS A 121 -0.12 8.30 3.96
CA HIS A 121 -0.91 9.53 3.78
C HIS A 121 -1.99 9.73 4.85
N LEU A 122 -2.63 8.65 5.29
CA LEU A 122 -3.71 8.69 6.28
C LEU A 122 -3.21 8.88 7.72
N SER A 123 -2.01 8.40 8.04
CA SER A 123 -1.41 8.56 9.36
C SER A 123 -0.50 9.79 9.46
N ASP A 124 0.30 10.09 8.44
CA ASP A 124 1.29 11.18 8.34
C ASP A 124 1.95 11.57 9.68
N THR A 125 2.60 10.59 10.33
CA THR A 125 3.21 10.71 11.67
C THR A 125 4.71 10.35 11.66
N ASP A 126 5.50 10.92 12.59
CA ASP A 126 6.87 10.46 12.90
C ASP A 126 6.86 9.56 14.16
N PRO A 127 7.42 8.33 14.11
CA PRO A 127 8.06 7.69 12.98
C PRO A 127 7.07 7.17 11.92
N PRO A 128 7.47 7.03 10.64
CA PRO A 128 6.58 6.67 9.54
C PRO A 128 5.82 5.34 9.71
N HIS A 129 6.42 4.34 10.37
CA HIS A 129 5.77 3.04 10.63
C HIS A 129 5.45 2.83 12.11
N GLY A 130 5.21 3.92 12.85
CA GLY A 130 4.85 3.88 14.26
C GLY A 130 3.46 3.31 14.54
N PRO A 131 3.00 3.34 15.80
CA PRO A 131 1.72 2.77 16.20
C PRO A 131 0.51 3.31 15.43
N ASP A 132 0.53 4.60 15.07
CA ASP A 132 -0.54 5.24 14.31
C ASP A 132 -0.65 4.68 12.89
N PHE A 133 0.50 4.43 12.22
CA PHE A 133 0.54 3.74 10.94
C PHE A 133 0.02 2.31 11.05
N VAL A 134 0.42 1.56 12.09
CA VAL A 134 -0.03 0.17 12.30
C VAL A 134 -1.53 0.08 12.62
N ALA A 135 -2.11 1.15 13.17
CA ALA A 135 -3.54 1.24 13.48
C ALA A 135 -4.40 1.79 12.33
N THR A 136 -3.79 2.12 11.20
CA THR A 136 -4.46 2.58 9.98
C THR A 136 -5.03 1.39 9.19
#